data_AF-A0A6N8UNB7-F1
#
_entry.id   AF-A0A6N8UNB7-F1
#
_cell.length_a   1.000
_cell.length_b   1.000
_cell.length_c   1.000
_cell.angle_alpha   90.00
_cell.angle_beta   90.00
_cell.angle_gamma   90.00
#
_symmetry.space_group_name_H-M   'P 1'
#
loop_
_entity.id
_entity.type
_entity.pdbx_description
1 polymer ?
#
loop_
_entity_poly.entity_id
_entity_poly.type
_entity_poly.pdbx_seq_one_letter_code
_entity_poly.pdbx_strand_id
1 'polypeptide(L)'
;MSYGNFKGKSKNTPLNSNAIEDILTMCPDINPEWLLTGNGEMLKSDQVNLIQKGRKTKDAVLEQQEVPLYDFEATAGLNELFKNSKQLHLMSTIKIPNIPACDGAIAITGDSMYPLLKSGDIIMYKQIPVETPSIFFGEMYLLGVMVDEFEEMVTVKYVQKSDLGSDYVKLVSQNQHHQPKDIKLDRITAMAMVKVSIRKNTMF
;
A
#
# COMPACT_ATOMS: atom_id res chain seq x y z
N MET A 1 42.99 -18.20 -1.12
CA MET A 1 43.12 -19.51 -0.42
C MET A 1 43.52 -20.58 -1.44
N SER A 2 44.62 -21.29 -1.23
CA SER A 2 44.99 -22.44 -2.07
C SER A 2 44.24 -23.68 -1.57
N TYR A 3 43.80 -24.53 -2.51
CA TYR A 3 43.05 -25.78 -2.25
C TYR A 3 43.74 -26.74 -1.24
N GLY A 4 45.04 -26.56 -0.99
CA GLY A 4 45.79 -27.29 0.04
C GLY A 4 45.31 -27.08 1.47
N ASN A 5 44.65 -25.95 1.78
CA ASN A 5 44.22 -25.63 3.15
C ASN A 5 43.04 -26.47 3.66
N PHE A 6 42.36 -27.20 2.78
CA PHE A 6 41.19 -28.01 3.14
C PHE A 6 41.45 -29.52 3.09
N LYS A 7 42.72 -29.95 3.11
CA LYS A 7 43.12 -31.37 3.07
C LYS A 7 44.14 -31.75 4.15
N GLY A 8 44.22 -33.04 4.46
CA GLY A 8 45.20 -33.58 5.41
C GLY A 8 45.02 -33.05 6.83
N LYS A 9 46.12 -32.82 7.55
CA LYS A 9 46.10 -32.29 8.93
C LYS A 9 45.54 -30.86 9.01
N SER A 10 45.62 -30.10 7.92
CA SER A 10 45.13 -28.72 7.84
C SER A 10 43.60 -28.60 7.93
N LYS A 11 42.86 -29.70 7.70
CA LYS A 11 41.40 -29.70 7.91
C LYS A 11 40.99 -29.54 9.39
N ASN A 12 41.93 -29.78 10.31
CA ASN A 12 41.68 -29.74 11.74
C ASN A 12 42.08 -28.41 12.37
N THR A 13 42.49 -27.42 11.57
CA THR A 13 42.78 -26.06 12.07
C THR A 13 41.57 -25.15 11.86
N PRO A 14 41.26 -24.27 12.82
CA PRO A 14 40.14 -23.34 12.69
C PRO A 14 40.33 -22.38 11.52
N LEU A 15 39.21 -21.91 10.97
CA LEU A 15 39.20 -20.91 9.91
C LEU A 15 39.74 -19.58 10.46
N ASN A 16 40.56 -18.87 9.68
CA ASN A 16 41.09 -17.58 10.12
C ASN A 16 40.02 -16.47 9.98
N SER A 17 40.18 -15.40 10.78
CA SER A 17 39.23 -14.28 10.82
C SER A 17 39.05 -13.61 9.44
N ASN A 18 40.13 -13.47 8.68
CA ASN A 18 40.09 -12.83 7.37
C ASN A 18 39.26 -13.65 6.36
N ALA A 19 39.33 -14.98 6.39
CA ALA A 19 38.48 -15.80 5.52
C ALA A 19 37.00 -15.75 5.93
N ILE A 20 36.70 -15.63 7.23
CA ILE A 20 35.32 -15.43 7.70
C ILE A 20 34.78 -14.07 7.21
N GLU A 21 35.59 -13.02 7.32
CA GLU A 21 35.26 -11.68 6.83
C GLU A 21 35.04 -11.67 5.31
N ASP A 22 35.92 -12.32 4.55
CA ASP A 22 35.78 -12.45 3.09
C ASP A 22 34.48 -13.17 2.72
N ILE A 23 34.13 -14.26 3.42
CA ILE A 23 32.89 -15.02 3.19
C ILE A 23 31.66 -14.16 3.47
N LEU A 24 31.62 -13.46 4.60
CA LEU A 24 30.47 -12.62 4.97
C LEU A 24 30.36 -11.38 4.06
N THR A 25 31.47 -10.91 3.50
CA THR A 25 31.48 -9.77 2.56
C THR A 25 31.02 -10.19 1.17
N MET A 26 31.44 -11.36 0.68
CA MET A 26 31.06 -11.86 -0.65
C MET A 26 29.71 -12.59 -0.66
N CYS A 27 29.24 -13.05 0.49
CA CYS A 27 27.95 -13.74 0.66
C CYS A 27 27.14 -13.06 1.79
N PRO A 28 26.60 -11.86 1.53
CA PRO A 28 25.93 -11.05 2.57
C PRO A 28 24.67 -11.71 3.14
N ASP A 29 24.08 -12.66 2.43
CA ASP A 29 22.87 -13.37 2.83
C ASP A 29 23.14 -14.49 3.84
N ILE A 30 24.41 -14.81 4.11
CA ILE A 30 24.76 -15.80 5.13
C ILE A 30 24.61 -15.19 6.52
N ASN A 31 23.98 -15.92 7.44
CA ASN A 31 23.87 -15.55 8.84
C ASN A 31 25.24 -15.73 9.54
N PRO A 32 25.84 -14.66 10.10
CA PRO A 32 27.12 -14.76 10.80
C PRO A 32 27.08 -15.68 12.01
N GLU A 33 25.95 -15.74 12.73
CA GLU A 33 25.80 -16.59 13.92
C GLU A 33 25.88 -18.07 13.55
N TRP A 34 25.20 -18.48 12.47
CA TRP A 34 25.32 -19.83 11.94
C TRP A 34 26.73 -20.12 11.45
N LEU A 35 27.36 -19.19 10.72
CA LEU A 35 28.70 -19.42 10.18
C LEU A 35 29.74 -19.64 11.29
N LEU A 36 29.62 -18.92 12.40
CA LEU A 36 30.58 -18.95 13.49
C LEU A 36 30.33 -20.07 14.50
N THR A 37 29.07 -20.42 14.73
CA THR A 37 28.68 -21.31 15.84
C THR A 37 27.98 -22.58 15.38
N GLY A 38 27.55 -22.64 14.13
CA GLY A 38 26.68 -23.68 13.59
C GLY A 38 25.22 -23.58 14.05
N ASN A 39 24.88 -22.58 14.86
CA ASN A 39 23.53 -22.41 15.42
C ASN A 39 22.69 -21.44 14.57
N GLY A 40 21.40 -21.74 14.43
CA GLY A 40 20.46 -20.94 13.62
C GLY A 40 20.42 -21.35 12.15
N GLU A 41 19.72 -20.57 11.32
CA GLU A 41 19.62 -20.81 9.88
C GLU A 41 20.85 -20.27 9.14
N MET A 42 21.32 -21.02 8.13
CA MET A 42 22.51 -20.68 7.34
C MET A 42 22.36 -19.38 6.57
N LEU A 43 21.20 -19.19 5.98
CA LEU A 43 20.83 -17.94 5.33
C LEU A 43 20.08 -17.09 6.34
N LYS A 44 20.28 -15.79 6.24
CA LYS A 44 19.37 -14.85 6.89
C LYS A 44 17.98 -15.14 6.32
N SER A 45 17.03 -15.43 7.20
CA SER A 45 15.63 -15.55 6.81
C SER A 45 15.15 -14.15 6.41
N ASP A 46 15.16 -13.83 5.11
CA ASP A 46 14.32 -12.76 4.60
C ASP A 46 12.88 -13.18 4.89
N GLN A 47 12.21 -12.45 5.79
CA GLN A 47 10.93 -12.80 6.40
C GLN A 47 9.97 -13.51 5.43
N VAL A 48 9.74 -14.81 5.63
CA VAL A 48 8.76 -15.58 4.88
C VAL A 48 7.52 -15.85 5.74
N ASN A 49 6.56 -14.93 5.63
CA ASN A 49 5.12 -15.16 5.47
C ASN A 49 4.45 -16.25 6.34
N LEU A 50 3.95 -15.86 7.52
CA LEU A 50 3.02 -16.67 8.32
C LEU A 50 1.52 -16.33 8.14
N ILE A 51 1.14 -15.46 7.18
CA ILE A 51 -0.28 -15.08 6.97
C ILE A 51 -0.73 -15.35 5.52
N GLN A 52 -0.56 -16.57 5.02
CA GLN A 52 -1.14 -16.98 3.73
C GLN A 52 -1.95 -18.28 3.79
N LYS A 53 -2.62 -18.57 4.91
CA LYS A 53 -3.70 -19.58 4.91
C LYS A 53 -5.06 -18.90 4.92
N GLY A 54 -5.62 -18.68 3.73
CA GLY A 54 -7.06 -18.45 3.55
C GLY A 54 -7.52 -17.22 2.77
N ARG A 55 -6.66 -16.48 2.06
CA ARG A 55 -7.08 -15.27 1.33
C ARG A 55 -7.50 -15.54 -0.12
N LYS A 56 -8.63 -14.95 -0.53
CA LYS A 56 -9.19 -14.98 -1.89
C LYS A 56 -8.67 -13.85 -2.80
N THR A 57 -7.78 -12.99 -2.32
CA THR A 57 -7.27 -11.81 -3.06
C THR A 57 -5.76 -11.93 -3.31
N LYS A 58 -5.31 -11.38 -4.44
CA LYS A 58 -3.90 -11.44 -4.92
C LYS A 58 -3.02 -10.29 -4.40
N ASP A 59 -3.52 -9.46 -3.50
CA ASP A 59 -2.78 -8.29 -3.01
C ASP A 59 -1.59 -8.74 -2.15
N ALA A 60 -0.40 -8.20 -2.44
CA ALA A 60 0.76 -8.38 -1.58
C ALA A 60 0.48 -7.70 -0.22
N VAL A 61 0.50 -8.49 0.85
CA VAL A 61 0.51 -8.00 2.23
C VAL A 61 1.98 -7.81 2.60
N LEU A 62 2.34 -6.59 2.96
CA LEU A 62 3.70 -6.27 3.36
C LEU A 62 3.78 -6.32 4.90
N GLU A 63 4.77 -7.04 5.45
CA GLU A 63 4.94 -7.15 6.91
C GLU A 63 5.23 -5.79 7.53
N GLN A 64 5.99 -4.94 6.82
CA GLN A 64 6.19 -3.53 7.15
C GLN A 64 6.14 -2.68 5.88
N GLN A 65 5.12 -1.82 5.75
CA GLN A 65 5.06 -0.77 4.74
C GLN A 65 5.06 0.59 5.43
N GLU A 66 5.84 1.54 4.91
CA GLU A 66 5.69 2.96 5.21
C GLU A 66 4.78 3.61 4.18
N VAL A 67 3.62 4.09 4.60
CA VAL A 67 2.61 4.66 3.71
C VAL A 67 2.67 6.19 3.83
N PRO A 68 2.93 6.93 2.74
CA PRO A 68 3.01 8.38 2.81
C PRO A 68 1.64 8.98 3.16
N LEU A 69 1.61 9.85 4.16
CA LEU A 69 0.46 10.66 4.54
C LEU A 69 0.61 12.04 3.91
N TYR A 70 -0.34 12.41 3.05
CA TYR A 70 -0.31 13.67 2.33
C TYR A 70 -1.19 14.73 3.00
N ASP A 71 -0.72 15.98 2.98
CA ASP A 71 -1.53 17.15 3.29
C ASP A 71 -2.33 17.49 2.05
N PHE A 72 -3.56 16.98 2.02
CA PHE A 72 -4.43 17.11 0.87
C PHE A 72 -5.57 18.06 1.20
N GLU A 73 -5.50 19.26 0.64
CA GLU A 73 -6.62 20.16 0.59
C GLU A 73 -7.60 19.69 -0.49
N ALA A 74 -8.90 19.67 -0.18
CA ALA A 74 -9.93 19.20 -1.11
C ALA A 74 -10.03 20.04 -2.41
N THR A 75 -9.38 21.21 -2.46
CA THR A 75 -9.22 22.07 -3.64
C THR A 75 -8.14 21.57 -4.61
N ALA A 76 -7.22 20.72 -4.15
CA ALA A 76 -6.23 20.10 -5.02
C ALA A 76 -6.89 18.94 -5.79
N GLY A 77 -6.60 18.83 -7.09
CA GLY A 77 -7.11 17.73 -7.89
C GLY A 77 -6.52 16.38 -7.48
N LEU A 78 -7.31 15.29 -7.47
CA LEU A 78 -6.80 13.98 -7.06
C LEU A 78 -5.75 13.47 -8.04
N ASN A 79 -5.94 13.74 -9.32
CA ASN A 79 -4.99 13.36 -10.37
C ASN A 79 -3.63 14.07 -10.19
N GLU A 80 -3.63 15.32 -9.73
CA GLU A 80 -2.40 16.06 -9.44
C GLU A 80 -1.66 15.47 -8.26
N LEU A 81 -2.38 15.09 -7.19
CA LEU A 81 -1.78 14.39 -6.04
C LEU A 81 -1.07 13.11 -6.49
N PHE A 82 -1.69 12.30 -7.36
CA PHE A 82 -1.10 11.03 -7.80
C PHE A 82 0.17 11.24 -8.65
N LYS A 83 0.18 12.25 -9.52
CA LYS A 83 1.33 12.58 -10.39
C LYS A 83 2.48 13.25 -9.64
N ASN A 84 2.19 14.16 -8.72
CA ASN A 84 3.17 15.02 -8.04
C ASN A 84 3.49 14.58 -6.60
N SER A 85 3.08 13.37 -6.23
CA SER A 85 3.25 12.74 -4.91
C SER A 85 4.69 12.68 -4.37
N LYS A 86 5.71 13.01 -5.18
CA LYS A 86 7.12 12.80 -4.83
C LYS A 86 7.75 13.85 -3.91
N GLN A 87 7.15 15.02 -3.63
CA GLN A 87 7.75 15.90 -2.60
C GLN A 87 6.89 17.07 -2.08
N LEU A 88 5.85 17.53 -2.79
CA LEU A 88 5.22 18.83 -2.48
C LEU A 88 4.14 18.79 -1.38
N HIS A 89 3.63 17.61 -1.01
CA HIS A 89 2.52 17.47 -0.06
C HIS A 89 2.75 16.40 1.03
N LEU A 90 3.97 15.90 1.22
CA LEU A 90 4.24 14.85 2.20
C LEU A 90 4.25 15.43 3.62
N MET A 91 3.34 14.99 4.49
CA MET A 91 3.35 15.35 5.91
C MET A 91 4.20 14.39 6.74
N SER A 92 4.00 13.09 6.56
CA SER A 92 4.60 12.04 7.37
C SER A 92 4.43 10.67 6.70
N THR A 93 4.78 9.60 7.41
CA THR A 93 4.47 8.22 7.02
C THR A 93 3.68 7.50 8.11
N ILE A 94 2.79 6.60 7.71
CA ILE A 94 2.02 5.73 8.59
C ILE A 94 2.54 4.31 8.43
N LYS A 95 2.80 3.62 9.55
CA LYS A 95 3.16 2.20 9.56
C LYS A 95 2.10 1.41 10.31
N ILE A 96 1.44 0.47 9.63
CA ILE A 96 0.52 -0.49 10.23
C ILE A 96 0.95 -1.87 9.74
N PRO A 97 1.20 -2.84 10.65
CA PRO A 97 1.61 -4.18 10.24
C PRO A 97 0.45 -4.90 9.52
N ASN A 98 0.79 -5.79 8.59
CA ASN A 98 -0.13 -6.73 7.95
C ASN A 98 -1.29 -6.10 7.15
N ILE A 99 -1.11 -4.89 6.63
CA ILE A 99 -2.08 -4.25 5.72
C ILE A 99 -1.80 -4.61 4.26
N PRO A 100 -2.82 -4.56 3.38
CA PRO A 100 -2.60 -4.61 1.93
C PRO A 100 -1.71 -3.46 1.46
N ALA A 101 -0.99 -3.65 0.36
CA ALA A 101 -0.18 -2.60 -0.22
C ALA A 101 -0.98 -1.32 -0.48
N CYS A 102 -0.44 -0.18 -0.07
CA CYS A 102 -1.03 1.15 -0.24
C CYS A 102 -0.04 2.10 -0.93
N ASP A 103 -0.54 3.05 -1.71
CA ASP A 103 0.30 4.07 -2.37
C ASP A 103 0.31 5.38 -1.60
N GLY A 104 -0.68 5.62 -0.75
CA GLY A 104 -0.77 6.82 0.05
C GLY A 104 -1.91 6.81 1.05
N ALA A 105 -1.94 7.86 1.86
CA ALA A 105 -3.00 8.13 2.81
C ALA A 105 -3.36 9.62 2.80
N ILE A 106 -4.63 9.93 3.02
CA ILE A 106 -5.13 11.30 3.18
C ILE A 106 -6.18 11.35 4.29
N ALA A 107 -6.30 12.51 4.94
CA ALA A 107 -7.48 12.82 5.73
C ALA A 107 -8.65 13.10 4.79
N ILE A 108 -9.83 12.57 5.10
CA ILE A 108 -11.04 12.82 4.31
C ILE A 108 -11.94 13.85 4.97
N THR A 109 -12.70 14.55 4.16
CA THR A 109 -13.73 15.49 4.59
C THR A 109 -15.07 15.12 3.96
N GLY A 110 -16.15 15.71 4.51
CA GLY A 110 -17.51 15.45 4.06
C GLY A 110 -18.21 14.31 4.80
N ASP A 111 -19.45 14.05 4.39
CA ASP A 111 -20.42 13.20 5.08
C ASP A 111 -20.99 12.09 4.17
N SER A 112 -20.52 11.97 2.92
CA SER A 112 -21.01 10.97 1.97
C SER A 112 -20.93 9.54 2.50
N MET A 113 -19.91 9.26 3.30
CA MET A 113 -19.67 7.93 3.84
C MET A 113 -20.06 7.80 5.32
N TYR A 114 -20.74 8.79 5.90
CA TYR A 114 -21.20 8.73 7.28
C TYR A 114 -22.25 7.61 7.49
N PRO A 115 -22.23 6.88 8.63
CA PRO A 115 -21.29 7.00 9.76
C PRO A 115 -20.02 6.14 9.62
N LEU A 116 -19.87 5.41 8.52
CA LEU A 116 -18.74 4.51 8.29
C LEU A 116 -17.42 5.27 8.31
N LEU A 117 -17.32 6.32 7.49
CA LEU A 117 -16.21 7.26 7.51
C LEU A 117 -16.72 8.65 7.92
N LYS A 118 -15.97 9.31 8.79
CA LYS A 118 -16.26 10.65 9.32
C LYS A 118 -15.19 11.62 8.84
N SER A 119 -15.57 12.89 8.72
CA SER A 119 -14.61 13.96 8.46
C SER A 119 -13.49 13.92 9.50
N GLY A 120 -12.24 13.95 9.03
CA GLY A 120 -11.03 13.83 9.84
C GLY A 120 -10.51 12.39 10.02
N ASP A 121 -11.25 11.37 9.59
CA ASP A 121 -10.69 10.03 9.43
C ASP A 121 -9.61 10.04 8.35
N ILE A 122 -8.62 9.16 8.48
CA ILE A 122 -7.57 8.96 7.48
C ILE A 122 -7.90 7.69 6.72
N ILE A 123 -7.88 7.74 5.39
CA ILE A 123 -7.94 6.55 4.54
C ILE A 123 -6.56 6.25 3.98
N MET A 124 -6.24 4.97 3.82
CA MET A 124 -5.08 4.50 3.08
C MET A 124 -5.59 3.80 1.82
N TYR A 125 -4.99 4.11 0.69
CA TYR A 125 -5.51 3.76 -0.62
C TYR A 125 -4.45 3.13 -1.51
N LYS A 126 -4.89 2.35 -2.50
CA LYS A 126 -4.09 1.82 -3.60
C LYS A 126 -4.61 2.39 -4.91
N GLN A 127 -3.78 3.11 -5.65
CA GLN A 127 -4.13 3.65 -6.95
C GLN A 127 -4.44 2.51 -7.93
N ILE A 128 -5.47 2.70 -8.75
CA ILE A 128 -5.81 1.77 -9.82
C ILE A 128 -6.10 2.53 -11.12
N PRO A 129 -5.91 1.90 -12.29
CA PRO A 129 -6.32 2.49 -13.55
C PRO A 129 -7.83 2.76 -13.58
N VAL A 130 -8.23 3.86 -14.22
CA VAL A 130 -9.64 4.22 -14.43
C VAL A 130 -10.20 3.46 -15.62
N GLU A 131 -10.42 2.16 -15.43
CA GLU A 131 -10.96 1.28 -16.46
C GLU A 131 -11.79 0.16 -15.82
N THR A 132 -12.87 -0.26 -16.49
CA THR A 132 -13.81 -1.27 -15.97
C THR A 132 -13.15 -2.57 -15.51
N PRO A 133 -12.15 -3.14 -16.23
CA PRO A 133 -11.47 -4.37 -15.77
C PRO A 133 -10.74 -4.23 -14.43
N SER A 134 -10.31 -3.02 -14.07
CA SER A 134 -9.57 -2.73 -12.84
C SER A 134 -10.50 -2.43 -11.65
N ILE A 135 -11.81 -2.29 -11.88
CA ILE A 135 -12.80 -1.95 -10.85
C ILE A 135 -13.37 -3.21 -10.20
N PHE A 136 -13.25 -3.28 -8.87
CA PHE A 136 -13.93 -4.26 -8.03
C PHE A 136 -15.24 -3.66 -7.53
N PHE A 137 -16.32 -3.93 -8.26
CA PHE A 137 -17.63 -3.37 -7.94
C PHE A 137 -18.13 -3.80 -6.54
N GLY A 138 -18.69 -2.83 -5.80
CA GLY A 138 -19.13 -2.98 -4.42
C GLY A 138 -18.12 -2.44 -3.40
N GLU A 139 -16.87 -2.20 -3.81
CA GLU A 139 -15.81 -1.70 -2.94
C GLU A 139 -15.80 -0.16 -2.86
N MET A 140 -15.12 0.36 -1.83
CA MET A 140 -14.95 1.81 -1.63
C MET A 140 -13.75 2.36 -2.41
N TYR A 141 -13.96 3.50 -3.04
CA TYR A 141 -12.94 4.19 -3.82
C TYR A 141 -12.86 5.67 -3.45
N LEU A 142 -11.63 6.17 -3.40
CA LEU A 142 -11.29 7.59 -3.50
C LEU A 142 -11.25 7.95 -4.98
N LEU A 143 -12.01 8.98 -5.36
CA LEU A 143 -12.29 9.33 -6.75
C LEU A 143 -12.11 10.83 -6.95
N GLY A 144 -11.45 11.20 -8.04
CA GLY A 144 -11.51 12.52 -8.63
C GLY A 144 -12.55 12.50 -9.75
N VAL A 145 -13.55 13.37 -9.69
CA VAL A 145 -14.66 13.41 -10.65
C VAL A 145 -14.85 14.82 -11.16
N MET A 146 -14.75 15.02 -12.48
CA MET A 146 -15.07 16.30 -13.10
C MET A 146 -16.57 16.58 -12.96
N VAL A 147 -16.90 17.64 -12.22
CA VAL A 147 -18.27 18.15 -12.08
C VAL A 147 -18.65 18.86 -13.38
N ASP A 148 -17.77 19.71 -13.88
CA ASP A 148 -17.86 20.41 -15.16
C ASP A 148 -16.53 20.31 -15.95
N GLU A 149 -16.10 21.37 -16.67
CA GLU A 149 -14.83 21.38 -17.42
C GLU A 149 -13.65 21.92 -16.58
N PHE A 150 -13.91 22.56 -15.45
CA PHE A 150 -12.93 23.29 -14.65
C PHE A 150 -12.86 22.80 -13.20
N GLU A 151 -13.94 22.20 -12.69
CA GLU A 151 -14.06 21.78 -11.30
C GLU A 151 -13.98 20.26 -11.16
N GLU A 152 -13.01 19.79 -10.39
CA GLU A 152 -12.87 18.41 -9.94
C GLU A 152 -13.36 18.28 -8.50
N MET A 153 -14.33 17.38 -8.29
CA MET A 153 -14.74 16.98 -6.94
C MET A 153 -13.98 15.73 -6.53
N VAL A 154 -13.28 15.81 -5.40
CA VAL A 154 -12.66 14.64 -4.76
C VAL A 154 -13.61 14.05 -3.73
N THR A 155 -13.92 12.76 -3.84
CA THR A 155 -14.93 12.10 -3.01
C THR A 155 -14.61 10.64 -2.73
N VAL A 156 -15.18 10.11 -1.64
CA VAL A 156 -15.17 8.68 -1.33
C VAL A 156 -16.58 8.13 -1.50
N LYS A 157 -16.72 7.06 -2.28
CA LYS A 157 -17.99 6.38 -2.60
C LYS A 157 -17.77 4.88 -2.77
N TYR A 158 -18.83 4.10 -2.63
CA TYR A 158 -18.88 2.77 -3.24
C TYR A 158 -19.01 2.91 -4.76
N VAL A 159 -18.26 2.11 -5.50
CA VAL A 159 -18.39 2.03 -6.96
C VAL A 159 -19.18 0.79 -7.33
N GLN A 160 -20.33 0.96 -7.96
CA GLN A 160 -21.22 -0.12 -8.39
C GLN A 160 -21.37 -0.15 -9.91
N LYS A 161 -21.87 -1.29 -10.43
CA LYS A 161 -22.22 -1.41 -11.84
C LYS A 161 -23.35 -0.43 -12.17
N SER A 162 -23.17 0.32 -13.25
CA SER A 162 -24.24 1.16 -13.80
C SER A 162 -25.16 0.33 -14.68
N ASP A 163 -26.44 0.68 -14.71
CA ASP A 163 -27.42 0.11 -15.63
C ASP A 163 -27.35 0.77 -17.02
N LEU A 164 -26.57 1.86 -17.18
CA LEU A 164 -26.42 2.61 -18.43
C LEU A 164 -25.39 2.02 -19.40
N GLY A 165 -24.60 1.03 -18.97
CA GLY A 165 -23.61 0.34 -19.80
C GLY A 165 -22.20 0.31 -19.19
N SER A 166 -21.26 -0.29 -19.92
CA SER A 166 -19.87 -0.53 -19.45
C SER A 166 -19.04 0.74 -19.28
N ASP A 167 -19.45 1.83 -19.92
CA ASP A 167 -18.74 3.12 -19.90
C ASP A 167 -19.16 3.99 -18.70
N TYR A 168 -20.10 3.49 -17.90
CA TYR A 168 -20.63 4.16 -16.73
C TYR A 168 -20.38 3.34 -15.46
N VAL A 169 -20.23 4.05 -14.36
CA VAL A 169 -20.26 3.49 -13.01
C VAL A 169 -21.28 4.24 -12.17
N LYS A 170 -21.89 3.54 -11.22
CA LYS A 170 -22.82 4.12 -10.27
C LYS A 170 -22.07 4.42 -8.98
N LEU A 171 -21.95 5.69 -8.63
CA LEU A 171 -21.34 6.12 -7.38
C LEU A 171 -22.41 6.13 -6.28
N VAL A 172 -22.19 5.36 -5.22
CA VAL A 172 -23.14 5.16 -4.13
C VAL A 172 -22.52 5.58 -2.81
N SER A 173 -23.28 6.34 -2.03
CA SER A 173 -22.89 6.83 -0.71
C SER A 173 -23.31 5.82 0.36
N GLN A 174 -22.56 5.70 1.46
CA GLN A 174 -23.08 5.03 2.66
C GLN A 174 -24.20 5.85 3.31
N ASN A 175 -24.06 7.18 3.27
CA ASN A 175 -25.06 8.10 3.81
C ASN A 175 -26.27 8.16 2.86
N GLN A 176 -27.42 7.70 3.37
CA GLN A 176 -28.67 7.58 2.62
C GLN A 176 -29.29 8.93 2.21
N HIS A 177 -28.85 10.04 2.80
CA HIS A 177 -29.28 11.37 2.38
C HIS A 177 -28.66 11.81 1.04
N HIS A 178 -27.62 11.11 0.57
CA HIS A 178 -27.02 11.36 -0.74
C HIS A 178 -27.55 10.36 -1.75
N GLN A 179 -28.13 10.88 -2.83
CA GLN A 179 -28.61 10.04 -3.92
C GLN A 179 -27.43 9.40 -4.68
N PRO A 180 -27.58 8.14 -5.12
CA PRO A 180 -26.69 7.54 -6.11
C PRO A 180 -26.64 8.36 -7.40
N LYS A 181 -25.49 8.36 -8.08
CA LYS A 181 -25.31 9.05 -9.35
C LYS A 181 -24.51 8.20 -10.32
N ASP A 182 -25.03 8.01 -11.53
CA ASP A 182 -24.29 7.41 -12.62
C ASP A 182 -23.32 8.43 -13.22
N ILE A 183 -22.08 8.00 -13.42
CA ILE A 183 -20.96 8.81 -13.91
C ILE A 183 -20.27 8.05 -15.03
N LYS A 184 -20.00 8.73 -16.15
CA LYS A 184 -19.16 8.17 -17.21
C LYS A 184 -17.73 8.03 -16.72
N LEU A 185 -17.06 6.94 -17.09
CA LEU A 185 -15.66 6.69 -16.72
C LEU A 185 -14.72 7.81 -17.19
N ASP A 186 -14.99 8.42 -18.35
CA ASP A 186 -14.19 9.54 -18.88
C ASP A 186 -14.25 10.83 -18.02
N ARG A 187 -15.24 10.94 -17.12
CA ARG A 187 -15.34 12.03 -16.14
C ARG A 187 -14.56 11.73 -14.85
N ILE A 188 -14.06 10.51 -14.68
CA ILE A 188 -13.23 10.13 -13.53
C ILE A 188 -11.76 10.37 -13.90
N THR A 189 -11.14 11.34 -13.25
CA THR A 189 -9.76 11.79 -13.52
C THR A 189 -8.72 10.89 -12.86
N ALA A 190 -9.06 10.31 -11.71
CA ALA A 190 -8.20 9.48 -10.90
C ALA A 190 -9.04 8.60 -9.97
N MET A 191 -8.54 7.39 -9.67
CA MET A 191 -9.22 6.44 -8.81
C MET A 191 -8.21 5.65 -7.95
N ALA A 192 -8.56 5.45 -6.68
CA ALA A 192 -7.82 4.58 -5.78
C ALA A 192 -8.76 3.79 -4.87
N MET A 193 -8.49 2.50 -4.73
CA MET A 193 -9.24 1.61 -3.85
C MET A 193 -8.89 1.92 -2.39
N VAL A 194 -9.89 2.13 -1.54
CA VAL A 194 -9.68 2.31 -0.09
C VAL A 194 -9.39 0.94 0.52
N LYS A 195 -8.24 0.81 1.21
CA LYS A 195 -7.78 -0.45 1.81
C LYS A 195 -7.84 -0.43 3.34
N VAL A 196 -7.65 0.73 3.96
CA VAL A 196 -7.63 0.91 5.41
C VAL A 196 -8.27 2.24 5.77
N SER A 197 -8.95 2.30 6.92
CA SER A 197 -9.43 3.54 7.53
C SER A 197 -8.94 3.63 8.97
N ILE A 198 -8.48 4.81 9.39
CA ILE A 198 -8.00 5.11 10.72
C ILE A 198 -8.85 6.24 11.31
N ARG A 199 -9.40 6.01 12.51
CA ARG A 199 -10.18 7.01 13.25
C ARG A 199 -9.45 7.43 14.51
N LYS A 200 -9.34 8.73 14.71
CA LYS A 200 -8.87 9.34 15.97
C LYS A 200 -10.08 9.70 16.83
N ASN A 201 -10.13 9.19 18.05
CA ASN A 201 -11.25 9.46 18.96
C ASN A 201 -11.00 10.66 19.89
N THR A 202 -9.73 10.98 20.13
CA THR A 202 -9.29 12.08 21.00
C THR A 202 -8.08 12.76 20.34
N MET A 203 -8.00 14.09 20.45
CA MET A 203 -6.92 14.90 19.85
C MET A 203 -5.97 15.51 20.90
N PHE A 204 -6.10 15.10 22.16
CA PHE A 204 -5.33 15.57 23.30
C PHE A 204 -4.87 14.37 24.15
#